data_AF-A0A3Q1NG96-F1
#
_entry.id   AF-A0A3Q1NG96-F1
#
_cell.length_a   1.000
_cell.length_b   1.000
_cell.length_c   1.000
_cell.angle_alpha   90.00
_cell.angle_beta   90.00
_cell.angle_gamma   90.00
#
_symmetry.space_group_name_H-M   'P 1'
#
loop_
_entity.id
_entity.type
_entity.pdbx_description
1 polymer ?
#
loop_
_entity_poly.entity_id
_entity_poly.type
_entity_poly.pdbx_seq_one_letter_code
_entity_poly.pdbx_strand_id
1 'polypeptide(L)'
;MKHKLESRLPGEILITSDTQMTPPFWQKDVIKSDAPDTLLLEKQGNYTVSYGSKKDDYEYCMSEYLRMSGIYWGLTVMDLIRQLHCMNREEILTFIKSCQHECGGISASIGHDPHLLYTLSAVQILTLLLEWGAIDSIHVTDINKVVEYVQSLQKDGSFAGDTWGKTDTRFSFCAMAILALLGKLDAINVEKAIEFVLSCMNFNGGFGCRPGSESHAGQDSCLLLVSCTK
;
A
#
# COMPACT_ATOMS: atom_id res chain seq x y z
N MET A 1 -26.04 -59.64 9.54
CA MET A 1 -26.66 -59.58 10.89
C MET A 1 -25.66 -59.00 11.89
N LYS A 2 -25.87 -57.76 12.32
CA LYS A 2 -25.72 -57.27 13.70
C LYS A 2 -26.34 -55.87 13.72
N HIS A 3 -27.45 -55.74 14.44
CA HIS A 3 -28.21 -54.50 14.65
C HIS A 3 -27.73 -53.78 15.93
N LYS A 4 -27.74 -52.44 15.92
CA LYS A 4 -28.28 -51.50 16.94
C LYS A 4 -27.91 -50.05 16.54
N LEU A 5 -28.83 -49.14 16.16
CA LEU A 5 -29.80 -48.34 16.99
C LEU A 5 -29.08 -47.69 18.18
N GLU A 6 -29.01 -46.36 18.38
CA GLU A 6 -30.09 -45.36 18.34
C GLU A 6 -29.56 -43.90 18.47
N SER A 7 -30.29 -42.95 17.86
CA SER A 7 -30.59 -41.55 18.21
C SER A 7 -29.57 -40.62 18.91
N ARG A 8 -29.37 -39.41 18.36
CA ARG A 8 -29.68 -38.10 19.01
C ARG A 8 -29.40 -36.88 18.10
N LEU A 9 -30.46 -36.08 17.93
CA LEU A 9 -30.56 -34.62 17.66
C LEU A 9 -30.15 -34.03 16.29
N PRO A 10 -31.00 -33.17 15.69
CA PRO A 10 -30.66 -32.38 14.51
C PRO A 10 -29.96 -31.06 14.92
N GLY A 11 -28.80 -30.74 14.35
CA GLY A 11 -28.30 -29.36 14.37
C GLY A 11 -26.83 -29.08 14.64
N GLU A 12 -25.92 -30.06 14.66
CA GLU A 12 -24.47 -29.77 14.77
C GLU A 12 -23.74 -30.14 13.49
N ILE A 13 -23.31 -29.12 12.74
CA ILE A 13 -22.28 -29.27 11.70
C ILE A 13 -20.94 -29.31 12.44
N LEU A 14 -20.47 -30.51 12.78
CA LEU A 14 -19.07 -30.72 13.15
C LEU A 14 -18.23 -30.62 11.86
N ILE A 15 -17.45 -29.56 11.72
CA ILE A 15 -16.35 -29.53 10.74
C ILE A 15 -15.16 -30.21 11.42
N THR A 16 -15.06 -31.53 11.30
CA THR A 16 -13.82 -32.24 11.64
C THR A 16 -12.82 -32.06 10.50
N SER A 17 -11.73 -31.36 10.78
CA SER A 17 -10.56 -31.23 9.93
C SER A 17 -9.79 -32.54 9.90
N ASP A 18 -9.75 -33.21 8.75
CA ASP A 18 -8.79 -34.27 8.45
C ASP A 18 -8.53 -34.30 6.94
N THR A 19 -7.68 -33.40 6.48
CA THR A 19 -7.01 -33.55 5.18
C THR A 19 -5.59 -33.02 5.31
N GLN A 20 -4.62 -33.93 5.12
CA GLN A 20 -3.29 -33.59 4.60
C GLN A 20 -3.46 -32.49 3.54
N MET A 21 -2.63 -31.43 3.59
CA MET A 21 -2.73 -30.25 2.73
C MET A 21 -2.68 -30.61 1.23
N THR A 22 -3.79 -31.06 0.68
CA THR A 22 -4.09 -30.99 -0.74
C THR A 22 -4.45 -29.54 -1.01
N PRO A 23 -3.82 -28.85 -1.97
CA PRO A 23 -4.16 -27.49 -2.31
C PRO A 23 -5.68 -27.38 -2.57
N PRO A 24 -6.35 -26.34 -2.04
CA PRO A 24 -7.80 -26.21 -2.11
C PRO A 24 -8.26 -26.31 -3.56
N PHE A 25 -9.45 -26.89 -3.77
CA PHE A 25 -10.03 -27.23 -5.07
C PHE A 25 -9.89 -26.11 -6.13
N TRP A 26 -10.02 -24.85 -5.73
CA TRP A 26 -9.90 -23.66 -6.60
C TRP A 26 -8.50 -23.42 -7.18
N GLN A 27 -7.44 -23.96 -6.58
CA GLN A 27 -6.06 -23.81 -7.05
C GLN A 27 -5.76 -24.73 -8.24
N LYS A 28 -6.53 -25.81 -8.44
CA LYS A 28 -6.34 -26.75 -9.55
C LYS A 28 -6.86 -26.22 -10.89
N ASP A 29 -7.72 -25.20 -10.88
CA ASP A 29 -8.43 -24.75 -12.09
C ASP A 29 -7.77 -23.56 -12.82
N VAL A 30 -6.74 -22.93 -12.24
CA VAL A 30 -6.17 -21.68 -12.81
C VAL A 30 -4.83 -21.89 -13.52
N ILE A 31 -4.03 -22.88 -13.11
CA ILE A 31 -2.67 -23.09 -13.63
C ILE A 31 -2.73 -24.09 -14.79
N LYS A 32 -2.55 -23.58 -16.01
CA LYS A 32 -2.43 -24.41 -17.21
C LYS A 32 -1.09 -25.14 -17.24
N SER A 33 -1.03 -26.26 -17.97
CA SER A 33 0.19 -27.07 -18.12
C SER A 33 1.33 -26.35 -18.85
N ASP A 34 1.03 -25.29 -19.61
CA ASP A 34 1.98 -24.45 -20.34
C ASP A 34 2.32 -23.14 -19.60
N ALA A 35 1.86 -22.99 -18.35
CA ALA A 35 2.18 -21.81 -17.56
C ALA A 35 3.70 -21.72 -17.29
N PRO A 36 4.29 -20.51 -17.38
CA PRO A 36 5.69 -20.32 -17.03
C PRO A 36 5.96 -20.76 -15.59
N ASP A 37 6.95 -21.61 -15.40
CA ASP A 37 7.43 -22.13 -14.10
C ASP A 37 8.73 -21.46 -13.63
N THR A 38 9.25 -20.52 -14.43
CA THR A 38 10.49 -19.78 -14.18
C THR A 38 10.24 -18.29 -14.09
N LEU A 39 11.03 -17.60 -13.26
CA LEU A 39 10.96 -16.15 -13.10
C LEU A 39 11.65 -15.44 -14.27
N LEU A 40 10.89 -14.68 -15.06
CA LEU A 40 11.35 -14.02 -16.28
C LEU A 40 11.82 -12.58 -16.04
N LEU A 41 12.90 -12.42 -15.28
CA LEU A 41 13.40 -11.11 -14.81
C LEU A 41 13.64 -10.10 -15.94
N GLU A 42 14.31 -10.52 -17.03
CA GLU A 42 14.60 -9.62 -18.15
C GLU A 42 13.32 -9.12 -18.84
N LYS A 43 12.32 -10.00 -19.01
CA LYS A 43 11.02 -9.61 -19.58
C LYS A 43 10.29 -8.63 -18.66
N GLN A 44 10.37 -8.83 -17.35
CA GLN A 44 9.77 -7.93 -16.35
C GLN A 44 10.43 -6.55 -16.39
N GLY A 45 11.77 -6.48 -16.43
CA GLY A 45 12.51 -5.22 -16.55
C GLY A 45 12.16 -4.45 -17.82
N ASN A 46 12.21 -5.14 -18.97
CA ASN A 46 11.87 -4.55 -20.27
C ASN A 46 10.42 -4.04 -20.32
N TYR A 47 9.47 -4.80 -19.76
CA TYR A 47 8.07 -4.38 -19.66
C TYR A 47 7.94 -3.07 -18.86
N THR A 48 8.54 -3.01 -17.66
CA THR A 48 8.45 -1.84 -16.78
C THR A 48 9.05 -0.58 -17.40
N VAL A 49 10.22 -0.69 -18.05
CA VAL A 49 10.84 0.43 -18.76
C VAL A 49 9.98 0.89 -19.93
N SER A 50 9.36 -0.05 -20.66
CA SER A 50 8.51 0.28 -21.80
C SER A 50 7.21 0.98 -21.41
N TYR A 51 6.65 0.67 -20.22
CA TYR A 51 5.41 1.26 -19.73
C TYR A 51 5.51 2.78 -19.54
N GLY A 52 6.68 3.27 -19.08
CA GLY A 52 6.94 4.72 -18.94
C GLY A 52 7.16 5.46 -20.27
N SER A 53 7.42 4.74 -21.36
CA SER A 53 7.80 5.32 -22.65
C SER A 53 6.62 5.52 -23.62
N LYS A 54 5.51 4.80 -23.42
CA LYS A 54 4.33 4.82 -24.31
C LYS A 54 3.29 5.84 -23.85
N LYS A 55 3.62 7.14 -23.95
CA LYS A 55 2.77 8.23 -23.44
C LYS A 55 1.49 8.46 -24.26
N ASP A 56 1.46 8.02 -25.52
CA ASP A 56 0.30 8.15 -26.41
C ASP A 56 -0.72 7.02 -26.27
N ASP A 57 -0.48 6.06 -25.37
CA ASP A 57 -1.36 4.90 -25.19
C ASP A 57 -2.60 5.26 -24.36
N TYR A 58 -3.74 4.67 -24.69
CA TYR A 58 -5.00 4.87 -23.96
C TYR A 58 -4.87 4.46 -22.49
N GLU A 59 -4.12 3.38 -22.23
CA GLU A 59 -3.85 2.89 -20.87
C GLU A 59 -3.06 3.91 -20.03
N TYR A 60 -2.19 4.71 -20.65
CA TYR A 60 -1.44 5.76 -19.98
C TYR A 60 -2.34 6.90 -19.51
N CYS A 61 -3.41 7.20 -20.26
CA CYS A 61 -4.40 8.20 -19.88
C CYS A 61 -5.34 7.66 -18.79
N MET A 62 -5.84 6.43 -18.95
CA MET A 62 -6.76 5.82 -17.99
C MET A 62 -6.16 5.56 -16.61
N SER A 63 -4.84 5.41 -16.51
CA SER A 63 -4.13 5.21 -15.24
C SER A 63 -3.62 6.51 -14.60
N GLU A 64 -3.99 7.68 -15.13
CA GLU A 64 -3.49 8.97 -14.64
C GLU A 64 -3.75 9.21 -13.15
N TYR A 65 -4.95 8.89 -12.69
CA TYR A 65 -5.38 9.13 -11.31
C TYR A 65 -4.60 8.31 -10.28
N LEU A 66 -3.76 7.36 -10.70
CA LEU A 66 -2.91 6.54 -9.83
C LEU A 66 -1.42 6.59 -10.23
N ARG A 67 -1.04 7.52 -11.12
CA ARG A 67 0.27 7.56 -11.79
C ARG A 67 1.45 7.57 -10.81
N MET A 68 1.38 8.38 -9.75
CA MET A 68 2.41 8.41 -8.70
C MET A 68 2.63 7.03 -8.05
N SER A 69 1.54 6.31 -7.75
CA SER A 69 1.62 4.94 -7.19
C SER A 69 2.18 3.97 -8.23
N GLY A 70 1.78 4.12 -9.50
CA GLY A 70 2.32 3.34 -10.61
C GLY A 70 3.84 3.48 -10.76
N ILE A 71 4.37 4.70 -10.63
CA ILE A 71 5.81 4.95 -10.64
C ILE A 71 6.48 4.26 -9.44
N TYR A 72 5.90 4.35 -8.25
CA TYR A 72 6.40 3.68 -7.05
C TYR A 72 6.48 2.15 -7.25
N TRP A 73 5.43 1.53 -7.79
CA TRP A 73 5.42 0.09 -8.06
C TRP A 73 6.48 -0.30 -9.09
N GLY A 74 6.58 0.46 -10.18
CA GLY A 74 7.57 0.24 -11.22
C GLY A 74 9.00 0.34 -10.68
N LEU A 75 9.32 1.42 -9.97
CA LEU A 75 10.65 1.62 -9.39
C LEU A 75 11.00 0.55 -8.35
N THR A 76 10.06 0.19 -7.47
CA THR A 76 10.30 -0.84 -6.46
C THR A 76 10.59 -2.18 -7.09
N VAL A 77 9.83 -2.58 -8.13
CA VAL A 77 10.11 -3.81 -8.89
C VAL A 77 11.50 -3.74 -9.54
N MET A 78 11.85 -2.61 -10.15
CA MET A 78 13.16 -2.44 -10.78
C MET A 78 14.30 -2.51 -9.78
N ASP A 79 14.13 -2.00 -8.55
CA ASP A 79 15.10 -2.14 -7.48
C ASP A 79 15.23 -3.59 -6.99
N LEU A 80 14.10 -4.29 -6.79
CA LEU A 80 14.08 -5.70 -6.39
C LEU A 80 14.82 -6.61 -7.40
N ILE A 81 14.71 -6.32 -8.70
CA ILE A 81 15.42 -7.06 -9.76
C ILE A 81 16.81 -6.48 -10.09
N ARG A 82 17.30 -5.50 -9.30
CA ARG A 82 18.61 -4.84 -9.44
C ARG A 82 18.83 -4.10 -10.76
N GLN A 83 17.76 -3.59 -11.37
CA GLN A 83 17.76 -2.83 -12.61
C GLN A 83 17.29 -1.37 -12.44
N LEU A 84 17.30 -0.84 -11.22
CA LEU A 84 16.88 0.55 -10.95
C LEU A 84 17.59 1.60 -11.82
N HIS A 85 18.84 1.33 -12.21
CA HIS A 85 19.65 2.18 -13.08
C HIS A 85 19.09 2.37 -14.51
N CYS A 86 18.15 1.52 -14.93
CA CYS A 86 17.47 1.66 -16.23
C CYS A 86 16.36 2.73 -16.21
N MET A 87 16.03 3.29 -15.04
CA MET A 87 14.90 4.20 -14.86
C MET A 87 15.35 5.66 -14.94
N ASN A 88 14.50 6.53 -15.52
CA ASN A 88 14.82 7.95 -15.71
C ASN A 88 14.61 8.75 -14.41
N ARG A 89 15.68 8.84 -13.61
CA ARG A 89 15.69 9.54 -12.32
C ARG A 89 15.22 10.99 -12.41
N GLU A 90 15.79 11.79 -13.32
CA GLU A 90 15.53 13.22 -13.43
C GLU A 90 14.07 13.54 -13.79
N GLU A 91 13.50 12.75 -14.71
CA GLU A 91 12.10 12.88 -15.10
C GLU A 91 11.17 12.58 -13.92
N ILE A 92 11.48 11.55 -13.13
CA ILE A 92 10.69 11.16 -11.96
C ILE A 92 10.76 12.24 -10.87
N LEU A 93 11.95 12.77 -10.56
CA LEU A 93 12.11 13.84 -9.59
C LEU A 93 11.37 15.12 -10.02
N THR A 94 11.48 15.49 -11.29
CA THR A 94 10.75 16.63 -11.86
C THR A 94 9.23 16.42 -11.75
N PHE A 95 8.76 15.22 -12.05
CA PHE A 95 7.34 14.87 -11.94
C PHE A 95 6.84 14.97 -10.50
N ILE A 96 7.56 14.40 -9.53
CA ILE A 96 7.20 14.48 -8.10
C ILE A 96 7.11 15.94 -7.65
N LYS A 97 8.11 16.76 -7.99
CA LYS A 97 8.11 18.19 -7.67
C LYS A 97 6.89 18.92 -8.21
N SER A 98 6.51 18.63 -9.46
CA SER A 98 5.34 19.24 -10.10
C SER A 98 4.00 18.78 -9.51
N CYS A 99 3.98 17.67 -8.76
CA CYS A 99 2.77 17.13 -8.13
C CYS A 99 2.60 17.58 -6.67
N GLN A 100 3.59 18.26 -6.07
CA GLN A 100 3.48 18.80 -4.71
C GLN A 100 2.67 20.10 -4.71
N HIS A 101 1.68 20.16 -3.83
CA HIS A 101 0.80 21.31 -3.67
C HIS A 101 1.29 22.26 -2.57
N GLU A 102 0.76 23.49 -2.55
CA GLU A 102 1.13 24.50 -1.55
C GLU A 102 0.86 24.06 -0.11
N CYS A 103 -0.18 23.25 0.09
CA CYS A 103 -0.54 22.65 1.37
C CYS A 103 0.40 21.53 1.82
N GLY A 104 1.36 21.13 0.97
CA GLY A 104 2.38 20.13 1.26
C GLY A 104 2.09 18.73 0.75
N GLY A 105 0.81 18.38 0.57
CA GLY A 105 0.40 17.09 0.02
C GLY A 105 0.81 16.92 -1.45
N ILE A 106 0.97 15.66 -1.86
CA ILE A 106 1.37 15.31 -3.24
C ILE A 106 0.20 14.59 -3.90
N SER A 107 -0.03 14.93 -5.16
CA SER A 107 -1.12 14.40 -5.99
C SER A 107 -0.68 13.21 -6.84
N ALA A 108 -1.65 12.49 -7.45
CA ALA A 108 -1.35 11.35 -8.31
C ALA A 108 -0.64 11.77 -9.61
N SER A 109 -1.02 12.92 -10.15
CA SER A 109 -0.49 13.52 -11.37
C SER A 109 -0.71 15.03 -11.37
N ILE A 110 -0.11 15.73 -12.32
CA ILE A 110 -0.18 17.18 -12.43
C ILE A 110 -1.65 17.59 -12.64
N GLY A 111 -2.12 18.53 -11.83
CA GLY A 111 -3.50 19.03 -11.87
C GLY A 111 -4.52 18.20 -11.08
N HIS A 112 -4.10 17.11 -10.44
CA HIS A 112 -4.96 16.32 -9.53
C HIS A 112 -4.83 16.83 -8.10
N ASP A 113 -5.81 16.49 -7.26
CA ASP A 113 -5.82 16.87 -5.85
C ASP A 113 -4.77 16.08 -5.03
N PRO A 114 -4.18 16.70 -3.99
CA PRO A 114 -3.24 16.03 -3.10
C PRO A 114 -3.96 15.03 -2.18
N HIS A 115 -3.33 13.88 -1.93
CA HIS A 115 -3.93 12.83 -1.10
C HIS A 115 -2.83 11.94 -0.45
N LEU A 116 -3.05 11.47 0.79
CA LEU A 116 -2.07 10.68 1.55
C LEU A 116 -1.50 9.46 0.81
N LEU A 117 -2.32 8.75 0.04
CA LEU A 117 -1.90 7.62 -0.81
C LEU A 117 -0.74 8.00 -1.76
N TYR A 118 -0.85 9.16 -2.42
CA TYR A 118 0.15 9.59 -3.40
C TYR A 118 1.32 10.31 -2.72
N THR A 119 1.08 11.00 -1.61
CA THR A 119 2.14 11.50 -0.73
C THR A 119 3.03 10.37 -0.23
N LEU A 120 2.46 9.25 0.23
CA LEU A 120 3.24 8.08 0.64
C LEU A 120 4.07 7.53 -0.54
N SER A 121 3.43 7.31 -1.68
CA SER A 121 4.11 6.78 -2.87
C SER A 121 5.29 7.67 -3.28
N ALA A 122 5.11 8.99 -3.29
CA ALA A 122 6.17 9.94 -3.60
C ALA A 122 7.32 9.88 -2.57
N VAL A 123 7.02 9.86 -1.27
CA VAL A 123 8.05 9.74 -0.23
C VAL A 123 8.83 8.44 -0.36
N GLN A 124 8.16 7.32 -0.63
CA GLN A 124 8.82 6.03 -0.85
C GLN A 124 9.73 6.05 -2.09
N ILE A 125 9.30 6.69 -3.19
CA ILE A 125 10.14 6.88 -4.37
C ILE A 125 11.39 7.70 -4.02
N LEU A 126 11.22 8.80 -3.29
CA LEU A 126 12.35 9.65 -2.88
C LEU A 126 13.34 8.87 -2.00
N THR A 127 12.85 8.05 -1.06
CA THR A 127 13.70 7.17 -0.24
C THR A 127 14.50 6.18 -1.09
N LEU A 128 13.86 5.50 -2.05
CA LEU A 128 14.55 4.57 -2.95
C LEU A 128 15.65 5.27 -3.77
N LEU A 129 15.37 6.49 -4.25
CA LEU A 129 16.34 7.25 -5.04
C LEU A 129 17.50 7.80 -4.19
N LEU A 130 17.26 8.17 -2.92
CA LEU A 130 18.31 8.59 -1.98
C LEU A 130 19.34 7.48 -1.76
N GLU A 131 18.88 6.26 -1.50
CA GLU A 131 19.75 5.08 -1.31
C GLU A 131 20.59 4.79 -2.55
N TRP A 132 20.05 5.07 -3.74
CA TRP A 132 20.74 4.94 -5.02
C TRP A 132 21.69 6.12 -5.36
N GLY A 133 21.99 6.97 -4.37
CA GLY A 133 22.98 8.04 -4.47
C GLY A 133 22.46 9.37 -5.01
N ALA A 134 21.14 9.59 -5.04
CA ALA A 134 20.54 10.87 -5.40
C ALA A 134 20.48 11.81 -4.18
N ILE A 135 21.63 12.27 -3.67
CA ILE A 135 21.70 13.10 -2.46
C ILE A 135 20.82 14.37 -2.59
N ASP A 136 20.70 14.92 -3.80
CA ASP A 136 19.89 16.11 -4.09
C ASP A 136 18.37 15.85 -4.10
N SER A 137 17.91 14.59 -4.07
CA SER A 137 16.47 14.30 -4.14
C SER A 137 15.70 14.80 -2.92
N ILE A 138 16.37 14.99 -1.78
CA ILE A 138 15.75 15.54 -0.56
C ILE A 138 15.33 17.01 -0.72
N HIS A 139 15.95 17.74 -1.66
CA HIS A 139 15.65 19.14 -1.94
C HIS A 139 14.58 19.33 -3.04
N VAL A 140 14.10 18.23 -3.63
CA VAL A 140 13.12 18.26 -4.72
C VAL A 140 11.73 18.63 -4.19
N THR A 141 11.41 18.22 -2.96
CA THR A 141 10.13 18.46 -2.29
C THR A 141 10.32 19.15 -0.94
N ASP A 142 9.37 19.99 -0.56
CA ASP A 142 9.34 20.60 0.77
C ASP A 142 8.85 19.57 1.80
N ILE A 143 9.80 18.91 2.46
CA ILE A 143 9.52 17.87 3.47
C ILE A 143 8.79 18.43 4.68
N ASN A 144 9.07 19.68 5.09
CA ASN A 144 8.40 20.27 6.23
C ASN A 144 6.90 20.44 5.95
N LYS A 145 6.56 20.92 4.75
CA LYS A 145 5.17 20.99 4.32
C LYS A 145 4.51 19.62 4.18
N VAL A 146 5.23 18.57 3.77
CA VAL A 146 4.69 17.19 3.78
C VAL A 146 4.30 16.79 5.20
N VAL A 147 5.16 17.06 6.18
CA VAL A 147 4.87 16.77 7.60
C VAL A 147 3.67 17.57 8.10
N GLU A 148 3.61 18.87 7.80
CA GLU A 148 2.46 19.74 8.15
C GLU A 148 1.16 19.23 7.52
N TYR A 149 1.20 18.79 6.26
CA TYR A 149 0.05 18.20 5.57
C TYR A 149 -0.45 16.95 6.29
N VAL A 150 0.44 15.99 6.57
CA VAL A 150 0.08 14.74 7.27
C VAL A 150 -0.48 15.04 8.66
N GLN A 151 0.15 15.97 9.40
CA GLN A 151 -0.30 16.40 10.71
C GLN A 151 -1.71 17.00 10.65
N SER A 152 -1.99 17.85 9.66
CA SER A 152 -3.29 18.52 9.49
C SER A 152 -4.46 17.55 9.23
N LEU A 153 -4.16 16.33 8.79
CA LEU A 153 -5.16 15.31 8.48
C LEU A 153 -5.48 14.38 9.66
N GLN A 154 -4.75 14.49 10.78
CA GLN A 154 -5.08 13.76 11.99
C GLN A 154 -6.34 14.33 12.66
N LYS A 155 -7.28 13.45 13.02
CA LYS A 155 -8.51 13.77 13.76
C LYS A 155 -8.43 13.15 15.16
N ASP A 156 -9.46 12.41 15.57
CA ASP A 156 -9.55 11.71 16.86
C ASP A 156 -8.65 10.45 16.93
N GLY A 157 -7.41 10.55 16.46
CA GLY A 157 -6.48 9.42 16.25
C GLY A 157 -6.53 8.82 14.86
N SER A 158 -7.69 8.88 14.20
CA SER A 158 -7.81 8.52 12.78
C SER A 158 -7.18 9.57 11.86
N PHE A 159 -6.88 9.20 10.62
CA PHE A 159 -6.45 10.12 9.57
C PHE A 159 -7.47 10.19 8.43
N ALA A 160 -7.71 11.40 7.93
CA ALA A 160 -8.38 11.59 6.65
C ALA A 160 -7.41 11.42 5.49
N GLY A 161 -7.89 10.93 4.34
CA GLY A 161 -7.05 10.79 3.15
C GLY A 161 -6.64 12.13 2.52
N ASP A 162 -7.51 13.12 2.67
CA ASP A 162 -7.42 14.47 2.12
C ASP A 162 -8.37 15.42 2.89
N THR A 163 -8.55 16.64 2.38
CA THR A 163 -9.42 17.68 2.93
C THR A 163 -10.91 17.34 2.90
N TRP A 164 -11.33 16.35 2.11
CA TRP A 164 -12.73 15.89 2.04
C TRP A 164 -13.11 14.96 3.20
N GLY A 165 -12.13 14.57 4.02
CA GLY A 165 -12.40 14.11 5.38
C GLY A 165 -12.78 12.63 5.50
N LYS A 166 -12.66 11.83 4.44
CA LYS A 166 -12.89 10.38 4.50
C LYS A 166 -11.84 9.72 5.39
N THR A 167 -12.30 9.03 6.43
CA THR A 167 -11.44 8.22 7.30
C THR A 167 -11.32 6.77 6.79
N ASP A 168 -10.13 6.20 6.86
CA ASP A 168 -9.87 4.79 6.52
C ASP A 168 -8.56 4.37 7.20
N THR A 169 -8.46 3.17 7.72
CA THR A 169 -7.23 2.66 8.35
C THR A 169 -6.01 2.68 7.41
N ARG A 170 -6.23 2.60 6.09
CA ARG A 170 -5.16 2.83 5.10
C ARG A 170 -4.50 4.20 5.22
N PHE A 171 -5.25 5.23 5.61
CA PHE A 171 -4.72 6.59 5.77
C PHE A 171 -3.90 6.70 7.05
N SER A 172 -4.26 5.98 8.11
CA SER A 172 -3.41 5.82 9.29
C SER A 172 -2.07 5.16 8.91
N PHE A 173 -2.10 4.12 8.07
CA PHE A 173 -0.88 3.52 7.54
C PHE A 173 -0.05 4.51 6.72
N CYS A 174 -0.65 5.21 5.77
CA CYS A 174 0.06 6.20 4.96
C CYS A 174 0.71 7.28 5.81
N ALA A 175 -0.04 7.89 6.75
CA ALA A 175 0.47 8.95 7.61
C ALA A 175 1.67 8.49 8.44
N MET A 176 1.53 7.36 9.14
CA MET A 176 2.60 6.81 9.98
C MET A 176 3.82 6.40 9.15
N ALA A 177 3.63 5.75 8.00
CA ALA A 177 4.72 5.33 7.13
C ALA A 177 5.49 6.52 6.53
N ILE A 178 4.79 7.57 6.09
CA ILE A 178 5.41 8.83 5.64
C ILE A 178 6.30 9.39 6.75
N LEU A 179 5.73 9.58 7.95
CA LEU A 179 6.46 10.20 9.05
C LEU A 179 7.60 9.32 9.56
N ALA A 180 7.45 8.00 9.55
CA ALA A 180 8.53 7.07 9.90
C ALA A 180 9.71 7.16 8.91
N LEU A 181 9.43 7.14 7.60
CA LEU A 181 10.46 7.27 6.56
C LEU A 181 11.19 8.62 6.63
N LEU A 182 10.50 9.67 7.08
CA LEU A 182 11.07 11.01 7.24
C LEU A 182 11.72 11.23 8.62
N GLY A 183 11.58 10.29 9.57
CA GLY A 183 12.06 10.45 10.95
C GLY A 183 11.33 11.54 11.73
N LYS A 184 10.01 11.68 11.52
CA LYS A 184 9.13 12.76 12.03
C LYS A 184 7.85 12.25 12.70
N LEU A 185 7.88 11.05 13.30
CA LEU A 185 6.72 10.47 14.00
C LEU A 185 6.24 11.32 15.18
N ASP A 186 7.11 12.13 15.76
CA ASP A 186 6.83 13.08 16.83
C ASP A 186 5.90 14.23 16.42
N ALA A 187 5.63 14.41 15.11
CA ALA A 187 4.74 15.44 14.61
C ALA A 187 3.24 15.15 14.86
N ILE A 188 2.87 13.92 15.22
CA ILE A 188 1.47 13.50 15.39
C ILE A 188 1.24 12.87 16.77
N ASN A 189 -0.02 12.74 17.16
CA ASN A 189 -0.39 11.97 18.35
C ASN A 189 -0.38 10.47 18.03
N VAL A 190 0.77 9.82 18.25
CA VAL A 190 0.99 8.41 17.92
C VAL A 190 0.11 7.50 18.79
N GLU A 191 -0.06 7.81 20.07
CA GLU A 191 -0.89 7.04 20.99
C GLU A 191 -2.34 6.98 20.51
N LYS A 192 -2.90 8.12 20.12
CA LYS A 192 -4.27 8.19 19.55
C LYS A 192 -4.38 7.44 18.23
N ALA A 193 -3.34 7.47 17.40
CA ALA A 193 -3.32 6.71 16.15
C ALA A 193 -3.37 5.19 16.41
N ILE A 194 -2.60 4.71 17.39
CA ILE A 194 -2.61 3.31 17.82
C ILE A 194 -3.97 2.94 18.41
N GLU A 195 -4.54 3.76 19.30
CA GLU A 195 -5.88 3.54 19.86
C GLU A 195 -6.94 3.38 18.76
N PHE A 196 -6.92 4.26 17.75
CA PHE A 196 -7.85 4.17 16.63
C PHE A 196 -7.66 2.88 15.82
N VAL A 197 -6.43 2.51 15.46
CA VAL A 197 -6.17 1.28 14.70
C VAL A 197 -6.61 0.05 15.49
N LEU A 198 -6.30 -0.02 16.79
CA LEU A 198 -6.72 -1.12 17.66
C LEU A 198 -8.24 -1.22 17.76
N SER A 199 -8.97 -0.10 17.75
CA SER A 199 -10.43 -0.09 17.72
C SER A 199 -11.05 -0.66 16.43
N CYS A 200 -10.24 -0.85 15.38
CA CYS A 200 -10.65 -1.46 14.11
C CYS A 200 -10.39 -2.98 14.04
N MET A 201 -9.82 -3.57 15.09
CA MET A 201 -9.60 -5.02 15.17
C MET A 201 -10.92 -5.75 15.49
N ASN A 202 -11.19 -6.82 14.74
CA ASN A 202 -12.37 -7.65 14.91
C ASN A 202 -12.09 -8.93 15.71
N PHE A 203 -13.15 -9.68 16.04
CA PHE A 203 -13.09 -10.94 16.80
C PHE A 203 -12.19 -12.02 16.19
N ASN A 204 -11.94 -11.95 14.87
CA ASN A 204 -11.07 -12.87 14.14
C ASN A 204 -9.60 -12.42 14.10
N GLY A 205 -9.25 -11.32 14.78
CA GLY A 205 -7.90 -10.73 14.81
C GLY A 205 -7.54 -9.87 13.59
N GLY A 206 -8.39 -9.84 12.56
CA GLY A 206 -8.20 -8.98 11.38
C GLY A 206 -8.73 -7.57 11.59
N PHE A 207 -8.37 -6.66 10.67
CA PHE A 207 -8.71 -5.25 10.75
C PHE A 207 -9.64 -4.82 9.62
N GLY A 208 -10.58 -3.93 9.95
CA GLY A 208 -11.45 -3.28 8.97
C GLY A 208 -11.01 -1.85 8.63
N CYS A 209 -11.75 -1.19 7.73
CA CYS A 209 -11.50 0.20 7.34
C CYS A 209 -11.71 1.21 8.48
N ARG A 210 -12.63 0.91 9.39
CA ARG A 210 -13.06 1.70 10.55
C ARG A 210 -13.63 0.75 11.62
N PRO A 211 -13.85 1.19 12.86
CA PRO A 211 -14.47 0.35 13.88
C PRO A 211 -15.78 -0.28 13.41
N GLY A 212 -15.91 -1.60 13.58
CA GLY A 212 -17.07 -2.38 13.14
C GLY A 212 -17.10 -2.75 11.65
N SER A 213 -16.10 -2.35 10.85
CA SER A 213 -15.97 -2.82 9.45
C SER A 213 -15.44 -4.25 9.41
N GLU A 214 -15.88 -5.04 8.44
CA GLU A 214 -15.39 -6.42 8.23
C GLU A 214 -13.87 -6.46 8.00
N SER A 215 -13.23 -7.51 8.52
CA SER A 215 -11.80 -7.75 8.33
C SER A 215 -11.47 -7.96 6.86
N HIS A 216 -10.44 -7.28 6.37
CA HIS A 216 -10.05 -7.38 4.97
C HIS A 216 -8.52 -7.32 4.84
N ALA A 217 -7.94 -8.19 4.01
CA ALA A 217 -6.49 -8.41 3.94
C ALA A 217 -5.68 -7.13 3.65
N GLY A 218 -6.23 -6.18 2.89
CA GLY A 218 -5.58 -4.89 2.63
C GLY A 218 -5.42 -4.00 3.87
N GLN A 219 -6.32 -4.14 4.85
CA GLN A 219 -6.38 -3.35 6.07
C GLN A 219 -5.52 -3.97 7.18
N ASP A 220 -5.20 -5.26 7.09
CA ASP A 220 -4.31 -5.95 8.03
C ASP A 220 -2.87 -5.41 8.01
N SER A 221 -2.48 -4.66 6.96
CA SER A 221 -1.24 -3.88 6.92
C SER A 221 -1.08 -2.93 8.12
N CYS A 222 -2.19 -2.54 8.77
CA CYS A 222 -2.18 -1.71 9.97
C CYS A 222 -1.57 -2.42 11.21
N LEU A 223 -1.43 -3.74 11.19
CA LEU A 223 -0.74 -4.50 12.23
C LEU A 223 0.73 -4.06 12.37
N LEU A 224 1.37 -3.69 11.25
CA LEU A 224 2.75 -3.18 11.24
C LEU A 224 2.89 -1.90 12.06
N LEU A 225 1.87 -1.03 12.05
CA LEU A 225 1.88 0.24 12.79
C LEU A 225 1.91 0.03 14.30
N VAL A 226 1.14 -0.95 14.79
CA VAL A 226 1.09 -1.31 16.22
C VAL A 226 2.41 -1.94 16.68
N SER A 227 3.15 -2.55 15.75
CA SER A 227 4.40 -3.27 16.04
C SER A 227 5.62 -2.34 16.09
N CYS A 228 5.64 -1.27 15.28
CA CYS A 228 6.79 -0.37 15.15
C CYS A 228 6.97 0.66 16.29
N THR A 229 6.08 0.67 17.29
CA THR A 229 6.11 1.66 18.39
C THR A 229 6.44 1.03 19.75
N LYS A 230 6.85 -0.24 19.78
CA LYS A 230 7.35 -0.95 20.96
C LYS A 230 8.84 -1.18 20.89
#